data_AF-A0A246TXS3-F1
#
_entry.id   AF-A0A246TXS3-F1
#
_cell.length_a   1.000
_cell.length_b   1.000
_cell.length_c   1.000
_cell.angle_alpha   90.00
_cell.angle_beta   90.00
_cell.angle_gamma   90.00
#
_symmetry.space_group_name_H-M   'P 1'
#
loop_
_entity.id
_entity.type
_entity.pdbx_description
1 polymer ?
#
loop_
_entity_poly.entity_id
_entity_poly.type
_entity_poly.pdbx_seq_one_letter_code
_entity_poly.pdbx_strand_id
1 'polypeptide(L)'
;MDGRASAVDGRTLRFAKEGLDVTLAGIDACALPQWSFDADLRAETGDRLEPVPCGAFARAWLKRTMQDRPVNCLVKSANRSLFGRCLVGGRDLALELLRVGLAKVAADGVPDSLYRSAEKHAMAARHGMWGTYVLDMNEWRASAVDRTLRRRPIADYNLLVDRRSEISPPFADAKRLPRRTDR
;
A
#
# COMPACT_ATOMS: atom_id res chain seq x y z
N MET A 1 -23.69 3.57 2.09
CA MET A 1 -23.11 4.91 1.87
C MET A 1 -22.76 4.95 0.42
N ASP A 2 -23.40 5.85 -0.33
CA ASP A 2 -23.53 5.68 -1.77
C ASP A 2 -23.42 7.05 -2.44
N GLY A 3 -22.57 7.17 -3.45
CA GLY A 3 -22.40 8.43 -4.17
C GLY A 3 -21.03 8.62 -4.78
N ARG A 4 -20.74 9.85 -5.18
CA ARG A 4 -19.40 10.23 -5.65
C ARG A 4 -18.45 10.27 -4.46
N ALA A 5 -17.32 9.60 -4.62
CA ALA A 5 -16.23 9.62 -3.65
C ALA A 5 -14.93 10.06 -4.31
N SER A 6 -13.98 10.53 -3.51
CA SER A 6 -12.61 10.83 -3.95
C SER A 6 -11.60 10.04 -3.11
N ALA A 7 -10.52 9.57 -3.72
CA ALA A 7 -9.46 8.88 -2.97
C ALA A 7 -8.60 9.91 -2.20
N VAL A 8 -8.62 9.80 -0.88
CA VAL A 8 -7.80 10.60 0.04
C VAL A 8 -6.37 10.07 0.02
N ASP A 9 -6.22 8.76 0.20
CA ASP A 9 -4.98 8.00 0.15
C ASP A 9 -5.22 6.61 -0.49
N GLY A 10 -4.30 5.66 -0.33
CA GLY A 10 -4.37 4.31 -0.89
C GLY A 10 -5.44 3.39 -0.29
N ARG A 11 -6.16 3.81 0.75
CA ARG A 11 -7.21 3.01 1.38
C ARG A 11 -8.39 3.81 1.94
N THR A 12 -8.41 5.12 1.79
CA THR A 12 -9.44 6.00 2.36
C THR A 12 -10.17 6.76 1.26
N LEU A 13 -11.50 6.67 1.28
CA LEU A 13 -12.40 7.35 0.36
C LEU A 13 -13.15 8.47 1.09
N ARG A 14 -13.22 9.66 0.49
CA ARG A 14 -14.01 10.77 0.99
C ARG A 14 -15.30 10.93 0.20
N PHE A 15 -16.41 10.86 0.91
CA PHE A 15 -17.74 11.15 0.39
C PHE A 15 -18.08 12.60 0.70
N ALA A 16 -17.89 13.48 -0.30
CA ALA A 16 -17.95 14.93 -0.09
C ALA A 16 -19.33 15.44 0.31
N LYS A 17 -20.41 14.78 -0.13
CA LYS A 17 -21.79 15.14 0.21
C LYS A 17 -22.06 14.93 1.70
N GLU A 18 -21.52 13.86 2.27
CA GLU A 18 -21.68 13.50 3.67
C GLU A 18 -20.58 14.10 4.56
N GLY A 19 -19.46 14.55 3.99
CA GLY A 19 -18.30 15.05 4.75
C GLY A 19 -17.59 13.95 5.53
N LEU A 20 -17.71 12.69 5.09
CA LEU A 20 -17.22 11.51 5.81
C LEU A 20 -16.14 10.78 5.03
N ASP A 21 -15.18 10.24 5.78
CA ASP A 21 -14.11 9.38 5.27
C ASP A 21 -14.41 7.93 5.61
N VAL A 22 -14.37 7.05 4.61
CA VAL A 22 -14.54 5.60 4.74
C VAL A 22 -13.24 4.93 4.36
N THR A 23 -12.68 4.17 5.30
CA THR A 23 -11.51 3.33 5.07
C THR A 23 -11.93 1.98 4.49
N LEU A 24 -11.24 1.51 3.46
CA LEU A 24 -11.48 0.20 2.86
C LEU A 24 -11.17 -0.92 3.87
N ALA A 25 -12.17 -1.76 4.14
CA ALA A 25 -12.07 -2.83 5.12
C ALA A 25 -11.25 -4.03 4.57
N GLY A 26 -10.55 -4.72 5.48
CA GLY A 26 -9.83 -5.97 5.18
C GLY A 26 -8.48 -5.80 4.50
N ILE A 27 -8.08 -4.56 4.19
CA ILE A 27 -6.78 -4.26 3.57
C ILE A 27 -6.03 -3.16 4.29
N ASP A 28 -4.72 -3.16 4.08
CA ASP A 28 -3.85 -2.06 4.40
C ASP A 28 -3.00 -1.69 3.19
N ALA A 29 -2.64 -0.43 3.08
CA ALA A 29 -1.92 0.11 1.93
C ALA A 29 -0.85 1.08 2.40
N CYS A 30 0.16 1.32 1.56
CA CYS A 30 1.16 2.35 1.83
C CYS A 30 0.47 3.67 2.19
N ALA A 31 0.92 4.31 3.25
CA ALA A 31 0.46 5.66 3.57
C ALA A 31 0.80 6.60 2.40
N LEU A 32 0.02 7.65 2.17
CA LEU A 32 0.20 8.52 1.00
C LEU A 32 1.65 9.02 0.78
N PRO A 33 2.42 9.43 1.82
CA PRO A 33 3.80 9.86 1.66
C PRO A 33 4.84 8.73 1.87
N GLN A 34 4.40 7.47 1.95
CA GLN A 34 5.28 6.32 2.10
C GLN A 34 5.90 5.91 0.76
N TRP A 35 7.18 5.59 0.82
CA TRP A 35 8.01 5.11 -0.27
C TRP A 35 8.33 3.63 -0.11
N SER A 36 8.44 2.96 -1.25
CA SER A 36 9.10 1.66 -1.41
C SER A 36 10.30 1.84 -2.33
N PHE A 37 11.05 0.77 -2.56
CA PHE A 37 12.34 0.86 -3.23
C PHE A 37 12.57 -0.31 -4.19
N ASP A 38 12.85 -0.02 -5.45
CA ASP A 38 13.24 -1.05 -6.41
C ASP A 38 14.74 -1.34 -6.30
N ALA A 39 15.12 -2.60 -6.48
CA ALA A 39 16.51 -2.98 -6.60
C ALA A 39 17.00 -2.54 -7.98
N ASP A 40 17.90 -1.56 -8.06
CA ASP A 40 18.49 -1.18 -9.34
C ASP A 40 19.38 -2.33 -9.83
N LEU A 41 18.82 -3.24 -10.63
CA LEU A 41 19.55 -4.37 -11.23
C LEU A 41 20.67 -3.91 -12.18
N ARG A 42 20.75 -2.62 -12.50
CA ARG A 42 21.79 -2.02 -13.36
C ARG A 42 22.88 -1.31 -12.56
N ALA A 43 22.72 -1.12 -11.25
CA ALA A 43 23.76 -0.56 -10.41
C ALA A 43 24.89 -1.60 -10.23
N GLU A 44 26.11 -1.25 -10.64
CA GLU A 44 27.28 -2.15 -10.63
C GLU A 44 27.59 -2.78 -9.27
N THR A 45 27.16 -2.13 -8.18
CA THR A 45 27.34 -2.64 -6.80
C THR A 45 26.06 -3.14 -6.13
N GLY A 46 24.89 -2.94 -6.74
CA GLY A 46 23.60 -3.28 -6.13
C GLY A 46 23.21 -2.43 -4.90
N ASP A 47 23.98 -1.40 -4.57
CA ASP A 47 23.78 -0.57 -3.35
C ASP A 47 22.80 0.59 -3.55
N ARG A 48 22.25 0.75 -4.77
CA ARG A 48 21.36 1.86 -5.09
C ARG A 48 19.92 1.36 -5.22
N LEU A 49 19.07 1.86 -4.32
CA LEU A 49 17.65 1.60 -4.32
C LEU A 49 16.90 2.77 -4.97
N GLU A 50 16.13 2.49 -6.03
CA GLU A 50 15.35 3.52 -6.70
C GLU A 50 14.02 3.76 -5.97
N PRO A 51 13.69 5.01 -5.59
CA PRO A 51 12.50 5.29 -4.80
C PRO A 51 11.22 5.18 -5.64
N VAL A 52 10.26 4.43 -5.11
CA VAL A 52 8.93 4.20 -5.70
C VAL A 52 7.86 4.75 -4.77
N PRO A 53 6.97 5.66 -5.20
CA PRO A 53 5.98 6.28 -4.32
C PRO A 53 4.76 5.37 -4.14
N CYS A 54 4.91 4.26 -3.41
CA CYS A 54 3.88 3.22 -3.27
C CYS A 54 2.53 3.75 -2.75
N GLY A 55 2.54 4.72 -1.82
CA GLY A 55 1.32 5.37 -1.34
C GLY A 55 0.59 6.19 -2.39
N ALA A 56 1.35 6.94 -3.20
CA ALA A 56 0.80 7.71 -4.30
C ALA A 56 0.23 6.80 -5.40
N PHE A 57 0.90 5.69 -5.69
CA PHE A 57 0.42 4.69 -6.65
C PHE A 57 -0.90 4.06 -6.21
N ALA A 58 -1.03 3.66 -4.93
CA ALA A 58 -2.29 3.13 -4.40
C ALA A 58 -3.45 4.14 -4.55
N ARG A 59 -3.22 5.41 -4.19
CA ARG A 59 -4.23 6.47 -4.37
C ARG A 59 -4.58 6.68 -5.84
N ALA A 60 -3.58 6.70 -6.73
CA ALA A 60 -3.79 6.88 -8.17
C ALA A 60 -4.59 5.71 -8.77
N TRP A 61 -4.33 4.49 -8.32
CA TRP A 61 -5.10 3.31 -8.73
C TRP A 61 -6.57 3.42 -8.34
N LEU A 62 -6.87 3.85 -7.12
CA LEU A 62 -8.25 4.10 -6.68
C LEU A 62 -8.94 5.16 -7.56
N LYS A 63 -8.26 6.30 -7.80
CA LYS A 63 -8.79 7.34 -8.71
C LYS A 63 -9.09 6.79 -10.10
N ARG A 64 -8.15 6.03 -10.67
CA ARG A 64 -8.31 5.41 -12.00
C ARG A 64 -9.44 4.38 -12.03
N THR A 65 -9.64 3.62 -10.96
CA THR A 65 -10.66 2.57 -10.88
C THR A 65 -12.05 3.16 -10.68
N MET A 66 -12.17 4.17 -9.84
CA MET A 66 -13.42 4.87 -9.58
C MET A 66 -13.85 5.74 -10.75
N GLN A 67 -12.92 6.49 -11.35
CA GLN A 67 -13.22 7.54 -12.33
C GLN A 67 -14.35 8.45 -11.78
N ASP A 68 -15.34 8.78 -12.61
CA ASP A 68 -16.53 9.55 -12.23
C ASP A 68 -17.73 8.68 -11.84
N ARG A 69 -17.53 7.37 -11.63
CA ARG A 69 -18.62 6.44 -11.34
C ARG A 69 -18.99 6.49 -9.84
N PRO A 70 -20.27 6.28 -9.50
CA PRO A 70 -20.69 6.21 -8.11
C PRO A 70 -20.06 5.00 -7.41
N VAL A 71 -19.70 5.18 -6.15
CA VAL A 71 -19.19 4.14 -5.25
C VAL A 71 -20.28 3.80 -4.24
N ASN A 72 -20.46 2.50 -4.01
CA ASN A 72 -21.38 1.95 -3.02
C ASN A 72 -20.59 1.26 -1.91
N CYS A 73 -20.71 1.74 -0.68
CA CYS A 73 -20.01 1.23 0.49
C CYS A 73 -20.99 0.65 1.52
N LEU A 74 -20.76 -0.60 1.89
CA LEU A 74 -21.32 -1.22 3.09
C LEU A 74 -20.42 -0.86 4.27
N VAL A 75 -20.84 0.14 5.03
CA VAL A 75 -20.04 0.77 6.09
C VAL A 75 -20.36 0.17 7.46
N LYS A 76 -19.33 -0.02 8.26
CA LYS A 76 -19.36 -0.31 9.70
C LYS A 76 -18.61 0.81 10.43
N SER A 77 -19.05 1.15 11.63
CA SER A 77 -18.36 2.10 12.49
C SER A 77 -17.64 1.38 13.63
N ALA A 78 -16.42 1.81 13.94
CA ALA A 78 -15.66 1.34 15.09
C ALA A 78 -14.79 2.49 15.62
N ASN A 79 -14.84 2.78 16.92
CA ASN A 79 -14.05 3.84 17.56
C ASN A 79 -14.09 5.19 16.82
N ARG A 80 -15.29 5.61 16.38
CA ARG A 80 -15.53 6.85 15.59
C ARG A 80 -14.91 6.86 14.18
N SER A 81 -14.31 5.77 13.73
CA SER A 81 -13.81 5.59 12.36
C SER A 81 -14.80 4.75 11.54
N LEU A 82 -14.95 5.07 10.26
CA LEU A 82 -15.80 4.33 9.33
C LEU A 82 -14.93 3.41 8.47
N PHE A 83 -15.29 2.13 8.45
CA PHE A 83 -14.66 1.13 7.60
C PHE A 83 -15.71 0.46 6.73
N GLY A 84 -15.41 0.16 5.48
CA GLY A 84 -16.41 -0.42 4.61
C GLY A 84 -15.87 -1.23 3.45
N ARG A 85 -16.70 -2.15 2.98
CA ARG A 85 -16.51 -2.80 1.68
C ARG A 85 -17.13 -1.89 0.63
N CYS A 86 -16.32 -1.38 -0.28
CA CYS A 86 -16.73 -0.38 -1.27
C CYS A 86 -16.60 -0.93 -2.69
N LEU A 87 -17.64 -0.72 -3.49
CA LEU A 87 -17.74 -1.21 -4.86
C LEU A 87 -17.94 -0.06 -5.84
N VAL A 88 -17.38 -0.19 -7.04
CA VAL A 88 -17.66 0.67 -8.19
C VAL A 88 -18.04 -0.17 -9.39
N GLY A 89 -19.28 -0.03 -9.89
CA GLY A 89 -19.78 -0.86 -10.99
C GLY A 89 -19.59 -2.37 -10.74
N GLY A 90 -19.87 -2.83 -9.52
CA GLY A 90 -19.70 -4.22 -9.08
C GLY A 90 -18.27 -4.65 -8.75
N ARG A 91 -17.25 -3.80 -8.96
CA ARG A 91 -15.86 -4.11 -8.62
C ARG A 91 -15.52 -3.67 -7.21
N ASP A 92 -15.07 -4.61 -6.38
CA ASP A 92 -14.61 -4.37 -5.02
C ASP A 92 -13.25 -3.64 -5.02
N LEU A 93 -13.24 -2.39 -4.55
CA LEU A 93 -12.05 -1.52 -4.60
C LEU A 93 -10.87 -2.06 -3.77
N ALA A 94 -11.14 -2.72 -2.65
CA ALA A 94 -10.09 -3.29 -1.81
C ALA A 94 -9.46 -4.50 -2.51
N LEU A 95 -10.28 -5.36 -3.11
CA LEU A 95 -9.82 -6.48 -3.91
C LEU A 95 -9.01 -6.03 -5.14
N GLU A 96 -9.41 -4.94 -5.79
CA GLU A 96 -8.66 -4.38 -6.92
C GLU A 96 -7.25 -3.94 -6.52
N LEU A 97 -7.07 -3.31 -5.35
CA LEU A 97 -5.75 -2.93 -4.84
C LEU A 97 -4.87 -4.16 -4.52
N LEU A 98 -5.46 -5.21 -3.94
CA LEU A 98 -4.76 -6.45 -3.66
C LEU A 98 -4.26 -7.10 -4.95
N ARG A 99 -5.11 -7.18 -5.98
CA ARG A 99 -4.78 -7.79 -7.29
C ARG A 99 -3.56 -7.15 -7.96
N VAL A 100 -3.41 -5.83 -7.84
CA VAL A 100 -2.28 -5.10 -8.43
C VAL A 100 -1.12 -4.88 -7.46
N GLY A 101 -1.17 -5.48 -6.27
CA GLY A 101 -0.09 -5.39 -5.29
C GLY A 101 0.12 -3.99 -4.73
N LEU A 102 -0.94 -3.18 -4.61
CA LEU A 102 -0.90 -1.85 -3.99
C LEU A 102 -1.50 -1.84 -2.58
N ALA A 103 -1.87 -3.02 -2.07
CA ALA A 103 -2.34 -3.26 -0.72
C ALA A 103 -1.96 -4.68 -0.28
N LYS A 104 -1.97 -4.89 1.04
CA LYS A 104 -1.87 -6.19 1.71
C LYS A 104 -3.14 -6.49 2.48
N VAL A 105 -3.37 -7.75 2.83
CA VAL A 105 -4.47 -8.11 3.74
C VAL A 105 -4.15 -7.57 5.14
N ALA A 106 -5.12 -6.89 5.75
CA ALA A 106 -4.96 -6.36 7.10
C ALA A 106 -4.95 -7.51 8.12
N ALA A 107 -4.08 -7.41 9.13
CA ALA A 107 -3.90 -8.46 10.15
C ALA A 107 -5.17 -8.70 11.00
N ASP A 108 -5.98 -7.65 11.18
CA ASP A 108 -7.24 -7.62 11.92
C ASP A 108 -8.47 -7.79 11.01
N GLY A 109 -8.27 -8.01 9.71
CA GLY A 109 -9.35 -8.20 8.75
C GLY A 109 -10.08 -9.53 8.94
N VAL A 110 -11.40 -9.51 8.71
CA VAL A 110 -12.20 -10.75 8.59
C VAL A 110 -11.53 -11.66 7.54
N PRO A 111 -11.32 -12.96 7.82
CA PRO A 111 -10.74 -13.90 6.87
C PRO A 111 -11.54 -13.99 5.55
N ASP A 112 -11.14 -13.22 4.55
CA ASP A 112 -11.66 -13.37 3.19
C ASP A 112 -10.63 -14.16 2.35
N SER A 113 -11.01 -15.37 1.96
CA SER A 113 -10.16 -16.26 1.16
C SER A 113 -9.82 -15.67 -0.21
N LEU A 114 -10.72 -14.87 -0.79
CA LEU A 114 -10.52 -14.20 -2.06
C LEU A 114 -9.43 -13.12 -1.94
N TYR A 115 -9.43 -12.38 -0.84
CA TYR A 115 -8.43 -11.34 -0.58
C TYR A 115 -7.04 -11.96 -0.41
N ARG A 116 -6.93 -13.01 0.40
CA ARG A 116 -5.65 -13.74 0.59
C ARG A 116 -5.17 -14.36 -0.72
N SER A 117 -6.08 -14.89 -1.53
CA SER A 117 -5.73 -15.43 -2.85
C SER A 117 -5.19 -14.32 -3.76
N ALA A 118 -5.88 -13.18 -3.86
CA ALA A 118 -5.42 -12.05 -4.66
C ALA A 118 -4.05 -11.53 -4.22
N GLU A 119 -3.83 -11.39 -2.91
CA GLU A 119 -2.55 -10.99 -2.34
C GLU A 119 -1.44 -12.00 -2.72
N LYS A 120 -1.68 -13.31 -2.53
CA LYS A 120 -0.72 -14.36 -2.91
C LYS A 120 -0.35 -14.32 -4.39
N HIS A 121 -1.32 -14.13 -5.28
CA HIS A 121 -1.06 -14.00 -6.70
C HIS A 121 -0.22 -12.75 -7.01
N ALA A 122 -0.55 -11.60 -6.42
CA ALA A 122 0.21 -10.37 -6.60
C ALA A 122 1.65 -10.47 -6.05
N MET A 123 1.84 -11.17 -4.93
CA MET A 123 3.16 -11.48 -4.37
C MET A 123 3.98 -12.36 -5.31
N ALA A 124 3.40 -13.46 -5.80
CA ALA A 124 4.07 -14.37 -6.73
C ALA A 124 4.46 -13.68 -8.05
N ALA A 125 3.59 -12.79 -8.55
CA ALA A 125 3.80 -12.02 -9.77
C ALA A 125 4.64 -10.74 -9.56
N ARG A 126 5.11 -10.46 -8.33
CA ARG A 126 5.88 -9.26 -7.97
C ARG A 126 5.20 -7.95 -8.41
N HIS A 127 3.87 -7.88 -8.29
CA HIS A 127 3.11 -6.69 -8.66
C HIS A 127 3.23 -5.58 -7.63
N GLY A 128 3.27 -4.33 -8.10
CA GLY A 128 3.24 -3.15 -7.26
C GLY A 128 4.34 -3.17 -6.20
N MET A 129 3.95 -3.00 -4.93
CA MET A 129 4.88 -2.97 -3.81
C MET A 129 5.58 -4.32 -3.58
N TRP A 130 5.01 -5.44 -4.06
CA TRP A 130 5.62 -6.77 -3.91
C TRP A 130 6.83 -7.00 -4.82
N GLY A 131 7.03 -6.14 -5.82
CA GLY A 131 8.26 -6.09 -6.62
C GLY A 131 9.34 -5.20 -6.00
N THR A 132 9.09 -4.56 -4.86
CA THR A 132 9.97 -3.56 -4.25
C THR A 132 10.25 -3.86 -2.77
N TYR A 133 11.36 -3.36 -2.24
CA TYR A 133 11.55 -3.31 -0.80
C TYR A 133 10.62 -2.26 -0.20
N VAL A 134 9.65 -2.73 0.59
CA VAL A 134 8.65 -1.90 1.25
C VAL A 134 8.65 -2.20 2.74
N LEU A 135 8.63 -1.13 3.55
CA LEU A 135 8.42 -1.24 4.98
C LEU A 135 6.95 -1.58 5.26
N ASP A 136 6.69 -2.47 6.22
CA ASP A 136 5.32 -2.78 6.61
C ASP A 136 4.56 -1.51 7.00
N MET A 137 3.30 -1.39 6.58
CA MET A 137 2.49 -0.19 6.72
C MET A 137 2.24 0.19 8.18
N ASN A 138 2.09 -0.80 9.08
CA ASN A 138 1.94 -0.54 10.50
C ASN A 138 3.28 -0.17 11.13
N GLU A 139 4.37 -0.80 10.70
CA GLU A 139 5.71 -0.39 11.11
C GLU A 139 6.04 1.03 10.67
N TRP A 140 5.75 1.39 9.42
CA TRP A 140 5.88 2.75 8.92
C TRP A 140 5.05 3.74 9.74
N ARG A 141 3.78 3.42 10.03
CA ARG A 141 2.91 4.25 10.88
C ARG A 141 3.30 4.22 12.36
N ALA A 142 4.22 3.37 12.81
CA ALA A 142 4.78 3.43 14.15
C ALA A 142 6.07 4.26 14.17
N SER A 143 6.91 4.16 13.13
CA SER A 143 8.26 4.71 13.12
C SER A 143 8.41 6.05 12.38
N ALA A 144 7.52 6.38 11.45
CA ALA A 144 7.61 7.63 10.68
C ALA A 144 7.25 8.84 11.56
N VAL A 145 8.25 9.67 11.84
CA VAL A 145 8.12 10.95 12.56
C VAL A 145 7.42 12.00 11.69
N ASP A 146 7.93 12.25 10.49
CA ASP A 146 7.27 13.11 9.48
C ASP A 146 6.36 12.27 8.58
N ARG A 147 5.06 12.57 8.59
CA ARG A 147 4.03 11.93 7.75
C ARG A 147 3.37 12.91 6.80
N THR A 148 4.02 14.03 6.52
CA THR A 148 3.54 15.03 5.56
C THR A 148 3.90 14.63 4.14
N LEU A 149 3.27 15.27 3.15
CA LEU A 149 3.59 15.08 1.73
C LEU A 149 4.99 15.57 1.33
N ARG A 150 5.72 16.23 2.25
CA ARG A 150 7.10 16.70 2.02
C ARG A 150 8.15 15.65 2.37
N ARG A 151 7.73 14.50 2.91
CA ARG A 151 8.61 13.40 3.29
C ARG A 151 9.43 12.93 2.09
N ARG A 152 10.75 12.94 2.25
CA ARG A 152 11.70 12.49 1.22
C ARG A 152 11.94 10.99 1.30
N PRO A 153 12.25 10.32 0.16
CA PRO A 153 12.50 8.88 0.15
C PRO A 153 13.60 8.44 1.14
N ILE A 154 14.66 9.24 1.32
CA ILE A 154 15.75 8.91 2.26
C ILE A 154 15.26 8.59 3.69
N ALA A 155 14.15 9.21 4.12
CA ALA A 155 13.61 8.96 5.45
C ALA A 155 13.00 7.54 5.56
N ASP A 156 12.43 7.00 4.48
CA ASP A 156 11.90 5.63 4.44
C ASP A 156 12.99 4.61 4.13
N TYR A 157 14.03 4.99 3.39
CA TYR A 157 15.22 4.17 3.19
C TYR A 157 15.85 3.81 4.55
N ASN A 158 16.03 4.81 5.43
CA ASN A 158 16.58 4.59 6.77
C ASN A 158 15.70 3.63 7.60
N LEU A 159 14.37 3.78 7.55
CA LEU A 159 13.46 2.88 8.26
C LEU A 159 13.48 1.45 7.70
N LEU A 160 13.71 1.30 6.39
CA LEU A 160 13.78 0.00 5.73
C LEU A 160 15.05 -0.78 6.12
N VAL A 161 16.17 -0.07 6.33
CA VAL A 161 17.42 -0.65 6.83
C VAL A 161 17.21 -1.26 8.23
N ASP A 162 16.47 -0.57 9.09
CA ASP A 162 16.18 -0.98 10.47
C ASP A 162 14.85 -1.75 10.63
N ARG A 163 14.31 -2.30 9.53
CA ARG A 163 13.00 -2.96 9.54
C ARG A 163 12.95 -4.15 10.51
N ARG A 164 11.86 -4.27 11.26
CA ARG A 164 11.59 -5.40 12.14
C ARG A 164 10.86 -6.53 11.44
N SER A 165 10.09 -6.21 10.39
CA SER A 165 9.34 -7.18 9.61
C SER A 165 9.74 -7.15 8.14
N GLU A 166 10.00 -8.32 7.57
CA GLU A 166 10.20 -8.50 6.14
C GLU A 166 8.88 -8.98 5.53
N ILE A 167 8.14 -8.03 4.92
CA ILE A 167 6.85 -8.33 4.28
C ILE A 167 6.94 -8.46 2.77
N SER A 168 7.97 -7.88 2.14
CA SER A 168 8.24 -8.18 0.74
C SER A 168 8.54 -9.68 0.64
N PRO A 169 8.11 -10.36 -0.45
CA PRO A 169 8.57 -11.72 -0.72
C PRO A 169 10.09 -11.72 -0.58
N PRO A 170 10.72 -12.80 -0.08
CA PRO A 170 12.16 -12.88 -0.06
C PRO A 170 12.62 -12.66 -1.49
N PHE A 171 13.10 -11.44 -1.78
CA PHE A 171 13.85 -11.21 -2.99
C PHE A 171 14.95 -12.24 -2.89
N ALA A 172 15.00 -13.15 -3.85
CA ALA A 172 16.24 -13.81 -4.10
C ALA A 172 17.29 -12.68 -4.15
N ASP A 173 18.18 -12.69 -3.17
CA ASP A 173 19.47 -11.99 -3.13
C ASP A 173 19.64 -10.66 -2.38
N ALA A 174 18.68 -10.17 -1.57
CA ALA A 174 19.00 -9.04 -0.66
C ALA A 174 20.01 -9.43 0.45
N LYS A 175 19.94 -10.68 0.94
CA LYS A 175 20.91 -11.26 1.90
C LYS A 175 22.23 -11.69 1.25
N ARG A 176 22.32 -11.66 -0.09
CA ARG A 176 23.54 -12.01 -0.85
C ARG A 176 24.28 -10.79 -1.39
N LEU A 177 23.75 -9.58 -1.22
CA LEU A 177 24.49 -8.36 -1.50
C LEU A 177 25.76 -8.35 -0.63
N PRO A 178 26.96 -8.17 -1.21
CA PRO A 178 28.19 -8.18 -0.46
C PRO A 178 28.13 -7.09 0.61
N ARG A 179 28.40 -7.45 1.87
CA ARG A 179 28.71 -6.46 2.91
C ARG A 179 30.06 -5.83 2.53
N ARG A 180 30.03 -4.70 1.82
CA ARG A 180 31.18 -3.82 1.58
C ARG A 180 32.21 -4.36 0.57
N THR A 181 32.37 -3.65 -0.54
CA THR A 181 33.60 -3.66 -1.36
C THR A 181 34.27 -2.31 -1.25
N ASP A 182 34.79 -1.99 -0.07
CA ASP A 182 35.84 -0.98 0.04
C ASP A 182 37.14 -1.68 -0.39
N ARG A 183 37.61 -1.37 -1.59
CA ARG A 183 39.01 -1.53 -1.98
C ARG A 183 39.46 -0.38 -2.84
#